data_AF-A0A8X6GRT7-F1
#
_entry.id   AF-A0A8X6GRT7-F1
#
_cell.length_a   1.000
_cell.length_b   1.000
_cell.length_c   1.000
_cell.angle_alpha   90.00
_cell.angle_beta   90.00
_cell.angle_gamma   90.00
#
_symmetry.space_group_name_H-M   'P 1'
#
loop_
_entity.id
_entity.type
_entity.pdbx_description
1 polymer ?
#
loop_
_entity_poly.entity_id
_entity_poly.type
_entity_poly.pdbx_seq_one_letter_code
_entity_poly.pdbx_strand_id
1 'polypeptide(L)'
;MRSQVFEDLNINTYDLSVDMLDVHADRNTFHRFDKFNAKYNPVGESSLREIYLKTDNYVRGKYFAAILKEVFSDLEDSKYQNAEPRLSIYGRKKDEWDRLAMWTVSHNMYSDNIRYLIQTPRLYDIFRSNNLVQNFQEILENIFLPLFEVTAKPTSHPELHLFLRYVTGFDSVDDESKPENPSFDKDVNPPLQWTDKENPPYSYYLYYMYANICVLNHFRKSRGLNTFVLRPHCGEAGAIQHLISGFLLSENISHGLQLRKVPVLQYLYYLAQVGIAMSPLSNNSLFLNYHRNPLPEYLSRGLNVSLSTDDPLQFHFTKEPLIEEYSIAAQVLKLSSCDMCELSRNSVLMSGFPDKWKRYWLGPNYSKEGVAGNDIHRTNVPDIRVSYRYETLVEELSTISYSSLLQP
;
A
#
# COMPACT_ATOMS: atom_id res chain seq x y z
N MET A 1 -17.54 18.57 -24.93
CA MET A 1 -16.97 17.40 -24.22
C MET A 1 -17.85 16.90 -23.09
N ARG A 2 -18.12 17.64 -21.99
CA ARG A 2 -18.98 17.10 -20.91
C ARG A 2 -20.39 16.74 -21.41
N SER A 3 -21.14 17.69 -21.97
CA SER A 3 -22.51 17.43 -22.45
C SER A 3 -22.54 16.31 -23.49
N GLN A 4 -21.57 16.31 -24.41
CA GLN A 4 -21.48 15.30 -25.47
C GLN A 4 -21.23 13.89 -24.95
N VAL A 5 -20.35 13.69 -23.95
CA VAL A 5 -20.15 12.35 -23.34
C VAL A 5 -21.41 11.88 -22.61
N PHE A 6 -22.11 12.77 -21.89
CA PHE A 6 -23.36 12.41 -21.22
C PHE A 6 -24.52 12.17 -22.21
N GLU A 7 -24.57 12.92 -23.31
CA GLU A 7 -25.51 12.74 -24.42
C GLU A 7 -25.23 11.40 -25.15
N ASP A 8 -23.96 11.08 -25.44
CA ASP A 8 -23.55 9.83 -26.08
C ASP A 8 -23.85 8.60 -25.20
N LEU A 9 -23.74 8.75 -23.88
CA LEU A 9 -24.09 7.71 -22.91
C LEU A 9 -25.59 7.63 -22.61
N ASN A 10 -26.39 8.59 -23.12
CA ASN A 10 -27.82 8.73 -22.82
C ASN A 10 -28.10 8.81 -21.30
N ILE A 11 -27.21 9.46 -20.55
CA ILE A 11 -27.31 9.62 -19.08
C ILE A 11 -27.64 11.08 -18.78
N ASN A 12 -28.80 11.31 -18.18
CA ASN A 12 -29.15 12.62 -17.64
C ASN A 12 -28.43 12.84 -16.30
N THR A 13 -27.90 14.04 -16.07
CA THR A 13 -27.24 14.38 -14.80
C THR A 13 -28.17 14.29 -13.59
N TYR A 14 -29.49 14.40 -13.80
CA TYR A 14 -30.50 14.21 -12.74
C TYR A 14 -30.68 12.74 -12.32
N ASP A 15 -30.31 11.78 -13.17
CA ASP A 15 -30.50 10.35 -12.93
C ASP A 15 -29.22 9.67 -12.36
N LEU A 16 -28.11 10.41 -12.27
CA LEU A 16 -26.85 9.93 -11.69
C LEU A 16 -27.01 9.68 -10.18
N SER A 17 -27.23 8.41 -9.83
CA SER A 17 -27.17 7.91 -8.45
C SER A 17 -25.88 7.12 -8.20
N VAL A 18 -25.56 6.89 -6.93
CA VAL A 18 -24.43 6.03 -6.55
C VAL A 18 -24.61 4.60 -7.11
N ASP A 19 -25.84 4.09 -7.11
CA ASP A 19 -26.17 2.79 -7.70
C ASP A 19 -25.94 2.79 -9.22
N MET A 20 -26.26 3.88 -9.92
CA MET A 20 -26.02 4.00 -11.36
C MET A 20 -24.54 4.05 -11.70
N LEU A 21 -23.71 4.64 -10.83
CA LEU A 21 -22.26 4.63 -10.99
C LEU A 21 -21.70 3.19 -10.91
N ASP A 22 -22.39 2.27 -10.25
CA ASP A 22 -22.03 0.86 -10.09
C ASP A 22 -20.57 0.65 -9.65
N VAL A 23 -20.09 1.51 -8.74
CA VAL A 23 -18.70 1.50 -8.25
C VAL A 23 -18.53 0.73 -6.93
N HIS A 24 -19.62 0.35 -6.26
CA HIS A 24 -19.55 -0.44 -5.03
C HIS A 24 -19.30 -1.92 -5.31
N ALA A 25 -18.49 -2.54 -4.46
CA ALA A 25 -18.35 -3.98 -4.43
C ALA A 25 -19.63 -4.65 -3.92
N ASP A 26 -20.02 -5.76 -4.52
CA ASP A 26 -21.25 -6.47 -4.23
C ASP A 26 -21.00 -7.97 -3.99
N ARG A 27 -22.06 -8.75 -3.77
CA ARG A 27 -21.91 -10.21 -3.59
C ARG A 27 -21.27 -10.91 -4.80
N ASN A 28 -21.28 -10.27 -5.97
CA ASN A 28 -20.72 -10.83 -7.20
C ASN A 28 -19.22 -10.58 -7.34
N THR A 29 -18.60 -9.74 -6.51
CA THR A 29 -17.14 -9.50 -6.51
C THR A 29 -16.36 -10.57 -5.73
N PHE A 30 -17.04 -11.38 -4.91
CA PHE A 30 -16.40 -12.42 -4.10
C PHE A 30 -15.69 -13.46 -4.98
N HIS A 31 -14.37 -13.60 -4.81
CA HIS A 31 -13.46 -14.39 -5.64
C HIS A 31 -13.45 -14.00 -7.14
N ARG A 32 -13.89 -12.78 -7.48
CA ARG A 32 -13.97 -12.27 -8.86
C ARG A 32 -13.25 -10.95 -8.99
N PHE A 33 -11.92 -11.03 -8.98
CA PHE A 33 -11.03 -9.87 -9.09
C PHE A 33 -11.20 -9.12 -10.43
N ASP A 34 -11.61 -9.83 -11.49
CA ASP A 34 -11.99 -9.23 -12.77
C ASP A 34 -13.19 -8.29 -12.64
N LYS A 35 -14.22 -8.68 -11.87
CA LYS A 35 -15.39 -7.84 -11.58
C LYS A 35 -15.03 -6.67 -10.68
N PHE A 36 -14.19 -6.89 -9.68
CA PHE A 36 -13.63 -5.82 -8.85
C PHE A 36 -12.90 -4.76 -9.71
N ASN A 37 -12.03 -5.19 -10.62
CA ASN A 37 -11.34 -4.28 -11.54
C ASN A 37 -12.31 -3.49 -12.44
N ALA A 38 -13.45 -4.08 -12.80
CA ALA A 38 -14.48 -3.40 -13.58
C ALA A 38 -15.20 -2.30 -12.78
N LYS A 39 -15.30 -2.39 -11.45
CA LYS A 39 -15.92 -1.38 -10.57
C LYS A 39 -15.18 -0.04 -10.56
N TYR A 40 -13.93 0.01 -11.03
CA TYR A 40 -13.25 1.28 -11.28
C TYR A 40 -13.79 2.06 -12.49
N ASN A 41 -14.65 1.47 -13.32
CA ASN A 41 -15.27 2.13 -14.48
C ASN A 41 -16.69 2.59 -14.10
N PRO A 42 -16.93 3.88 -13.79
CA PRO A 42 -18.25 4.36 -13.42
C PRO A 42 -19.26 4.11 -14.55
N VAL A 43 -20.44 3.60 -14.21
CA VAL A 43 -21.49 3.18 -15.15
C VAL A 43 -21.01 2.10 -16.14
N GLY A 44 -19.93 1.39 -15.82
CA GLY A 44 -19.26 0.45 -16.72
C GLY A 44 -18.42 1.10 -17.83
N GLU A 45 -18.30 2.43 -17.84
CA GLU A 45 -17.69 3.19 -18.92
C GLU A 45 -16.25 3.61 -18.60
N SER A 46 -15.31 3.10 -19.41
CA SER A 46 -13.88 3.40 -19.25
C SER A 46 -13.57 4.88 -19.50
N SER A 47 -14.34 5.54 -20.36
CA SER A 47 -14.20 6.97 -20.67
C SER A 47 -14.43 7.85 -19.43
N LEU A 48 -15.41 7.51 -18.59
CA LEU A 48 -15.67 8.26 -17.35
C LEU A 48 -14.54 8.07 -16.34
N ARG A 49 -14.01 6.85 -16.21
CA ARG A 49 -12.81 6.60 -15.40
C ARG A 49 -11.63 7.41 -15.91
N GLU A 50 -11.40 7.45 -17.22
CA GLU A 50 -10.31 8.21 -17.82
C GLU A 50 -10.45 9.71 -17.52
N ILE A 51 -11.65 10.28 -17.64
CA ILE A 51 -11.89 11.71 -17.43
C ILE A 51 -11.76 12.08 -15.94
N TYR A 52 -12.34 11.29 -15.04
CA TYR A 52 -12.53 11.67 -13.63
C TYR A 52 -11.52 11.05 -12.66
N LEU A 53 -10.93 9.90 -12.99
CA LEU A 53 -10.12 9.09 -12.06
C LEU A 53 -8.70 8.79 -12.58
N LYS A 54 -8.23 9.52 -13.60
CA LYS A 54 -6.85 9.44 -14.09
C LYS A 54 -6.12 10.78 -13.95
N THR A 55 -4.83 10.69 -13.64
CA THR A 55 -3.91 11.83 -13.53
C THR A 55 -3.46 12.33 -14.91
N ASP A 56 -3.30 11.41 -15.87
CA ASP A 56 -2.94 11.70 -17.26
C ASP A 56 -4.13 11.43 -18.19
N ASN A 57 -4.71 12.50 -18.73
CA ASN A 57 -5.83 12.49 -19.68
C ASN A 57 -5.89 13.81 -20.48
N TYR A 58 -6.87 13.97 -21.38
CA TYR A 58 -7.02 15.17 -22.23
C TYR A 58 -7.07 16.49 -21.45
N VAL A 59 -7.68 16.52 -20.26
CA VAL A 59 -7.77 17.70 -19.38
C VAL A 59 -6.69 17.70 -18.29
N ARG A 60 -5.63 16.92 -18.48
CA ARG A 60 -4.46 16.79 -17.59
C ARG A 60 -4.86 16.48 -16.14
N GLY A 61 -5.84 15.60 -15.94
CA GLY A 61 -6.25 15.14 -14.61
C GLY A 61 -6.92 16.19 -13.73
N LYS A 62 -7.41 17.30 -14.31
CA LYS A 62 -8.06 18.40 -13.59
C LYS A 62 -9.20 17.94 -12.66
N TYR A 63 -10.04 17.02 -13.11
CA TYR A 63 -11.18 16.56 -12.30
C TYR A 63 -10.74 15.64 -11.16
N PHE A 64 -9.80 14.74 -11.43
CA PHE A 64 -9.28 13.87 -10.40
C PHE A 64 -8.60 14.67 -9.28
N ALA A 65 -7.82 15.68 -9.65
CA ALA A 65 -7.23 16.61 -8.70
C ALA A 65 -8.29 17.38 -7.89
N ALA A 66 -9.37 17.84 -8.53
CA ALA A 66 -10.46 18.52 -7.84
C ALA A 66 -11.15 17.62 -6.82
N ILE A 67 -11.46 16.36 -7.19
CA ILE A 67 -12.06 15.37 -6.28
C ILE A 67 -11.14 15.10 -5.09
N LEU A 68 -9.86 14.84 -5.34
CA LEU A 68 -8.90 14.58 -4.27
C LEU A 68 -8.69 15.78 -3.34
N LYS A 69 -8.84 17.02 -3.82
CA LYS A 69 -8.77 18.20 -2.97
C LYS A 69 -9.91 18.29 -1.96
N GLU A 70 -11.11 17.88 -2.34
CA GLU A 70 -12.21 17.77 -1.37
C GLU A 70 -11.86 16.75 -0.28
N VAL A 71 -11.29 15.60 -0.67
CA VAL A 71 -10.80 14.59 0.28
C VAL A 71 -9.69 15.13 1.18
N PHE A 72 -8.78 15.96 0.65
CA PHE A 72 -7.72 16.58 1.46
C PHE A 72 -8.29 17.58 2.44
N SER A 73 -9.27 18.39 2.01
CA SER A 73 -9.96 19.33 2.89
C SER A 73 -10.64 18.58 4.05
N ASP A 74 -11.35 17.49 3.76
CA ASP A 74 -12.01 16.67 4.80
C ASP A 74 -10.99 16.06 5.77
N LEU A 75 -9.82 15.62 5.28
CA LEU A 75 -8.74 15.08 6.11
C LEU A 75 -8.01 16.16 6.93
N GLU A 76 -7.90 17.38 6.43
CA GLU A 76 -7.31 18.51 7.15
C GLU A 76 -8.25 19.02 8.26
N ASP A 77 -9.56 19.02 7.99
CA ASP A 77 -10.59 19.29 9.00
C ASP A 77 -10.65 18.17 10.06
N SER A 78 -10.39 16.92 9.66
CA SER A 78 -10.29 15.78 10.56
C SER A 78 -8.93 15.73 11.27
N LYS A 79 -8.89 16.26 12.49
CA LYS A 79 -7.66 16.36 13.31
C LYS A 79 -6.81 15.07 13.40
N TYR A 80 -7.44 13.90 13.42
CA TYR A 80 -6.75 12.63 13.78
C TYR A 80 -6.57 11.67 12.60
N GLN A 81 -7.06 12.00 11.41
CA GLN A 81 -6.98 11.13 10.25
C GLN A 81 -5.91 11.60 9.29
N ASN A 82 -5.15 10.64 8.77
CA ASN A 82 -4.08 10.85 7.81
C ASN A 82 -4.15 9.72 6.80
N ALA A 83 -3.66 9.96 5.58
CA ALA A 83 -3.74 8.97 4.53
C ALA A 83 -2.43 8.81 3.78
N GLU A 84 -2.21 7.57 3.33
CA GLU A 84 -1.13 7.22 2.41
C GLU A 84 -1.69 6.68 1.09
N PRO A 85 -2.33 7.51 0.24
CA PRO A 85 -2.87 7.08 -1.04
C PRO A 85 -1.78 6.52 -1.97
N ARG A 86 -2.17 5.55 -2.79
CA ARG A 86 -1.30 4.94 -3.80
C ARG A 86 -1.52 5.61 -5.15
N LEU A 87 -0.44 6.04 -5.79
CA LEU A 87 -0.44 6.54 -7.17
C LEU A 87 0.34 5.60 -8.08
N SER A 88 -0.18 5.34 -9.27
CA SER A 88 0.42 4.34 -10.17
C SER A 88 1.57 4.90 -11.01
N ILE A 89 2.67 4.16 -11.04
CA ILE A 89 3.66 4.17 -12.13
C ILE A 89 3.72 2.75 -12.67
N TYR A 90 3.37 2.59 -13.95
CA TYR A 90 3.27 1.30 -14.61
C TYR A 90 4.63 0.82 -15.15
N GLY A 91 5.55 1.75 -15.42
CA GLY A 91 6.85 1.41 -16.01
C GLY A 91 6.77 1.08 -17.50
N ARG A 92 5.75 1.58 -18.22
CA ARG A 92 5.65 1.38 -19.68
C ARG A 92 6.50 2.38 -20.45
N LYS A 93 6.68 3.58 -19.89
CA LYS A 93 7.48 4.66 -20.48
C LYS A 93 8.25 5.42 -19.40
N LYS A 94 9.42 5.95 -19.76
CA LYS A 94 10.29 6.73 -18.87
C LYS A 94 9.63 8.03 -18.37
N ASP A 95 8.76 8.63 -19.18
CA ASP A 95 8.14 9.92 -18.89
C ASP A 95 6.91 9.84 -17.97
N GLU A 96 6.50 8.65 -17.52
CA GLU A 96 5.39 8.49 -16.56
C GLU A 96 5.63 9.28 -15.27
N TRP A 97 6.87 9.31 -14.77
CA TRP A 97 7.25 10.07 -13.58
C TRP A 97 7.09 11.56 -13.76
N ASP A 98 7.58 12.12 -14.87
CA ASP A 98 7.50 13.55 -15.14
C ASP A 98 6.05 14.00 -15.31
N ARG A 99 5.21 13.18 -15.97
CA ARG A 99 3.78 13.46 -16.10
C ARG A 99 3.07 13.46 -14.75
N LEU A 100 3.33 12.45 -13.92
CA LEU A 100 2.72 12.36 -12.59
C LEU A 100 3.17 13.50 -11.68
N ALA A 101 4.46 13.84 -11.71
CA ALA A 101 5.02 14.95 -10.96
C ALA A 101 4.44 16.29 -11.42
N MET A 102 4.36 16.51 -12.73
CA MET A 102 3.74 17.70 -13.32
C MET A 102 2.27 17.83 -12.88
N TRP A 103 1.50 16.75 -12.92
CA TRP A 103 0.12 16.74 -12.41
C TRP A 103 0.06 17.15 -10.94
N THR A 104 0.93 16.58 -10.10
CA THR A 104 0.98 16.85 -8.66
C THR A 104 1.30 18.33 -8.38
N VAL A 105 2.36 18.85 -9.00
CA VAL A 105 2.81 20.24 -8.79
C VAL A 105 1.80 21.23 -9.33
N SER A 106 1.36 21.06 -10.58
CA SER A 106 0.46 22.01 -11.25
C SER A 106 -0.91 22.11 -10.57
N HIS A 107 -1.38 21.04 -9.94
CA HIS A 107 -2.64 21.05 -9.21
C HIS A 107 -2.47 21.27 -7.71
N ASN A 108 -1.25 21.47 -7.18
CA ASN A 108 -0.99 21.61 -5.74
C ASN A 108 -1.55 20.42 -4.92
N MET A 109 -1.17 19.21 -5.30
CA MET A 109 -1.59 17.97 -4.64
C MET A 109 -0.71 17.66 -3.41
N TYR A 110 -0.69 18.58 -2.45
CA TYR A 110 0.12 18.49 -1.24
C TYR A 110 -0.74 18.80 -0.01
N SER A 111 -0.52 18.04 1.05
CA SER A 111 -1.16 18.24 2.36
C SER A 111 -0.25 17.70 3.47
N ASP A 112 -0.34 18.28 4.66
CA ASP A 112 0.38 17.79 5.84
C ASP A 112 -0.15 16.43 6.33
N ASN A 113 -1.39 16.09 5.99
CA ASN A 113 -2.06 14.83 6.35
C ASN A 113 -1.89 13.72 5.29
N ILE A 114 -1.19 14.00 4.19
CA ILE A 114 -1.06 13.09 3.04
C ILE A 114 0.40 12.75 2.75
N ARG A 115 0.69 11.46 2.58
CA ARG A 115 1.93 10.98 1.96
C ARG A 115 1.59 10.02 0.83
N TYR A 116 2.47 9.85 -0.14
CA TYR A 116 2.19 8.99 -1.30
C TYR A 116 3.05 7.73 -1.29
N LEU A 117 2.42 6.60 -1.60
CA LEU A 117 3.13 5.42 -2.07
C LEU A 117 2.98 5.32 -3.58
N ILE A 118 4.03 4.87 -4.25
CA ILE A 118 4.01 4.61 -5.68
C ILE A 118 3.75 3.14 -5.90
N GLN A 119 2.57 2.83 -6.42
CA GLN A 119 2.21 1.46 -6.76
C GLN A 119 2.65 1.11 -8.18
N THR A 120 3.27 -0.05 -8.32
CA THR A 120 3.68 -0.63 -9.59
C THR A 120 2.89 -1.91 -9.84
N PRO A 121 1.91 -1.88 -10.77
CA PRO A 121 1.17 -3.06 -11.16
C PRO A 121 2.06 -4.09 -11.86
N ARG A 122 1.95 -5.37 -11.48
CA ARG A 122 2.69 -6.50 -12.06
C ARG A 122 2.08 -6.96 -13.39
N LEU A 123 2.16 -6.11 -14.42
CA LEU A 123 1.47 -6.29 -15.72
C LEU A 123 2.44 -6.45 -16.90
N TYR A 124 3.64 -6.98 -16.68
CA TYR A 124 4.65 -7.16 -17.74
C TYR A 124 4.11 -8.00 -18.91
N ASP A 125 3.39 -9.08 -18.64
CA ASP A 125 2.79 -9.95 -19.65
C ASP A 125 1.87 -9.19 -20.61
N ILE A 126 1.06 -8.26 -20.10
CA ILE A 126 0.20 -7.39 -20.89
C ILE A 126 1.04 -6.43 -21.74
N PHE A 127 2.05 -5.80 -21.15
CA PHE A 127 2.89 -4.83 -21.85
C PHE A 127 3.73 -5.51 -22.94
N ARG A 128 4.23 -6.71 -22.65
CA ARG A 128 4.99 -7.55 -23.57
C ARG A 128 4.13 -8.01 -24.75
N SER A 129 2.92 -8.50 -24.47
CA SER A 129 1.98 -8.95 -25.51
C SER A 129 1.55 -7.82 -26.45
N ASN A 130 1.48 -6.58 -25.93
CA ASN A 130 1.19 -5.38 -26.72
C ASN A 130 2.44 -4.72 -27.33
N ASN A 131 3.61 -5.35 -27.24
CA ASN A 131 4.89 -4.82 -27.73
C ASN A 131 5.26 -3.44 -27.18
N LEU A 132 4.82 -3.11 -25.96
CA LEU A 132 5.17 -1.86 -25.27
C LEU A 132 6.56 -1.94 -24.64
N VAL A 133 7.01 -3.14 -24.27
CA VAL A 133 8.35 -3.41 -23.73
C VAL A 133 8.96 -4.66 -24.35
N GLN A 134 10.29 -4.72 -24.46
CA GLN A 134 11.00 -5.86 -25.04
C GLN A 134 11.44 -6.92 -24.03
N ASN A 135 11.72 -6.52 -22.80
CA ASN A 135 12.15 -7.39 -21.71
C ASN A 135 11.80 -6.72 -20.38
N PHE A 136 12.01 -7.44 -19.27
CA PHE A 136 11.71 -6.91 -17.95
C PHE A 136 12.63 -5.74 -17.54
N GLN A 137 13.86 -5.69 -18.05
CA GLN A 137 14.81 -4.59 -17.79
C GLN A 137 14.23 -3.23 -18.21
N GLU A 138 13.49 -3.15 -19.31
CA GLU A 138 12.87 -1.89 -19.74
C GLU A 138 11.86 -1.36 -18.72
N ILE A 139 11.10 -2.23 -18.05
CA ILE A 139 10.19 -1.81 -16.95
C ILE A 139 10.99 -1.23 -15.80
N LEU A 140 12.06 -1.92 -15.38
CA LEU A 140 12.92 -1.44 -14.29
C LEU A 140 13.57 -0.10 -14.64
N GLU A 141 14.04 0.08 -15.87
CA GLU A 141 14.59 1.35 -16.33
C GLU A 141 13.54 2.46 -16.31
N ASN A 142 12.33 2.19 -16.82
CA ASN A 142 11.25 3.17 -16.84
C ASN A 142 10.84 3.62 -15.43
N ILE A 143 10.97 2.74 -14.43
CA ILE A 143 10.65 3.04 -13.03
C ILE A 143 11.81 3.74 -12.33
N PHE A 144 13.04 3.22 -12.44
CA PHE A 144 14.14 3.64 -11.57
C PHE A 144 15.09 4.65 -12.20
N LEU A 145 15.30 4.64 -13.52
CA LEU A 145 16.25 5.55 -14.16
C LEU A 145 15.90 7.03 -13.93
N PRO A 146 14.63 7.49 -14.11
CA PRO A 146 14.27 8.88 -13.82
C PRO A 146 14.55 9.29 -12.37
N LEU A 147 14.45 8.34 -11.43
CA LEU A 147 14.74 8.58 -10.02
C LEU A 147 16.23 8.73 -9.75
N PHE A 148 17.09 7.98 -10.45
CA PHE A 148 18.53 8.17 -10.39
C PHE A 148 18.94 9.51 -11.02
N GLU A 149 18.35 9.86 -12.17
CA GLU A 149 18.61 11.12 -12.88
C GLU A 149 18.28 12.34 -12.01
N VAL A 150 17.07 12.40 -11.44
CA VAL A 150 16.65 13.50 -10.55
C VAL A 150 17.45 13.54 -9.23
N THR A 151 17.90 12.39 -8.73
CA THR A 151 18.76 12.33 -7.53
C THR A 151 20.16 12.90 -7.83
N ALA A 152 20.71 12.59 -9.00
CA ALA A 152 22.00 13.11 -9.44
C ALA A 152 21.93 14.62 -9.69
N LYS A 153 20.89 15.07 -10.41
CA LYS A 153 20.69 16.46 -10.78
C LYS A 153 19.23 16.86 -10.58
N PRO A 154 18.85 17.44 -9.43
CA PRO A 154 17.47 17.86 -9.17
C PRO A 154 16.84 18.75 -10.25
N THR A 155 17.66 19.53 -10.98
CA THR A 155 17.18 20.40 -12.06
C THR A 155 16.86 19.67 -13.37
N SER A 156 17.17 18.37 -13.52
CA SER A 156 16.77 17.62 -14.72
C SER A 156 15.29 17.26 -14.70
N HIS A 157 14.71 17.05 -13.51
CA HIS A 157 13.27 16.83 -13.31
C HIS A 157 12.78 17.67 -12.12
N PRO A 158 12.62 18.98 -12.28
CA PRO A 158 12.36 19.89 -11.15
C PRO A 158 11.03 19.59 -10.44
N GLU A 159 9.96 19.31 -11.18
CA GLU A 159 8.66 18.94 -10.61
C GLU A 159 8.75 17.58 -9.88
N LEU A 160 9.47 16.62 -10.45
CA LEU A 160 9.69 15.31 -9.83
C LEU A 160 10.46 15.45 -8.52
N HIS A 161 11.50 16.28 -8.49
CA HIS A 161 12.25 16.55 -7.26
C HIS A 161 11.34 17.07 -6.14
N LEU A 162 10.40 17.97 -6.46
CA LEU A 162 9.42 18.49 -5.50
C LEU A 162 8.43 17.42 -5.05
N PHE A 163 7.86 16.67 -6.01
CA PHE A 163 6.90 15.60 -5.73
C PHE A 163 7.49 14.52 -4.82
N LEU A 164 8.73 14.09 -5.09
CA LEU A 164 9.39 13.01 -4.33
C LEU A 164 9.56 13.33 -2.83
N ARG A 165 9.45 14.60 -2.41
CA ARG A 165 9.47 14.96 -0.97
C ARG A 165 8.26 14.44 -0.20
N TYR A 166 7.16 14.16 -0.90
CA TYR A 166 5.93 13.61 -0.33
C TYR A 166 5.76 12.11 -0.58
N VAL A 167 6.62 11.53 -1.43
CA VAL A 167 6.64 10.08 -1.69
C VAL A 167 7.44 9.38 -0.60
N THR A 168 6.84 8.37 0.03
CA THR A 168 7.44 7.66 1.18
C THR A 168 7.87 6.25 0.82
N GLY A 169 7.32 5.65 -0.23
CA GLY A 169 7.65 4.28 -0.58
C GLY A 169 7.05 3.78 -1.88
N PHE A 170 7.31 2.50 -2.13
CA PHE A 170 6.83 1.74 -3.27
C PHE A 170 5.94 0.59 -2.82
N ASP A 171 4.98 0.24 -3.66
CA ASP A 171 4.04 -0.85 -3.49
C ASP A 171 4.00 -1.68 -4.78
N SER A 172 3.95 -3.00 -4.67
CA SER A 172 3.80 -3.91 -5.81
C SER A 172 2.40 -4.51 -5.74
N VAL A 173 1.60 -4.31 -6.80
CA VAL A 173 0.17 -4.65 -6.81
C VAL A 173 -0.19 -5.47 -8.04
N ASP A 174 -1.29 -6.23 -7.95
CA ASP A 174 -2.10 -6.90 -8.98
C ASP A 174 -2.82 -8.07 -8.28
N ASP A 175 -3.70 -8.78 -8.99
CA ASP A 175 -4.36 -9.99 -8.50
C ASP A 175 -3.35 -11.08 -8.10
N GLU A 176 -3.13 -11.24 -6.78
CA GLU A 176 -2.23 -12.26 -6.24
C GLU A 176 -2.74 -13.69 -6.46
N SER A 177 -4.01 -13.89 -6.85
CA SER A 177 -4.57 -15.24 -7.06
C SER A 177 -4.21 -15.85 -8.42
N LYS A 178 -3.66 -15.05 -9.35
CA LYS A 178 -3.22 -15.53 -10.66
C LYS A 178 -2.15 -16.61 -10.49
N PRO A 179 -2.26 -17.75 -11.21
CA PRO A 179 -1.23 -18.77 -11.17
C PRO A 179 0.12 -18.21 -11.65
N GLU A 180 1.17 -18.48 -10.90
CA GLU A 180 2.56 -18.18 -11.25
C GLU A 180 3.47 -19.36 -10.94
N ASN A 181 4.66 -19.40 -11.54
CA ASN A 181 5.72 -20.31 -11.13
C ASN A 181 6.53 -19.63 -10.01
N PRO A 182 6.36 -20.02 -8.73
CA PRO A 182 6.93 -19.28 -7.60
C PRO A 182 8.45 -19.48 -7.45
N SER A 183 9.06 -20.37 -8.24
CA SER A 183 10.49 -20.65 -8.19
C SER A 183 11.30 -19.45 -8.68
N PHE A 184 11.99 -18.80 -7.77
CA PHE A 184 13.00 -17.78 -8.06
C PHE A 184 14.34 -18.21 -7.48
N ASP A 185 15.15 -18.86 -8.31
CA ASP A 185 16.48 -19.34 -7.98
C ASP A 185 17.55 -18.73 -8.90
N LYS A 186 18.79 -19.17 -8.71
CA LYS A 186 19.97 -18.70 -9.45
C LYS A 186 19.91 -18.96 -10.96
N ASP A 187 19.09 -19.90 -11.41
CA ASP A 187 19.00 -20.32 -12.81
C ASP A 187 17.93 -19.52 -13.58
N VAL A 188 17.19 -18.65 -12.88
CA VAL A 188 16.19 -17.77 -13.48
C VAL A 188 16.86 -16.63 -14.25
N ASN A 189 16.35 -16.36 -15.46
CA ASN A 189 16.88 -15.34 -16.35
C ASN A 189 16.92 -13.95 -15.70
N PRO A 190 18.03 -13.19 -15.82
CA PRO A 190 18.11 -11.80 -15.37
C PRO A 190 17.19 -10.88 -16.21
N PRO A 191 16.89 -9.65 -15.76
CA PRO A 191 15.83 -8.82 -16.33
C PRO A 191 16.00 -8.52 -17.82
N LEU A 192 17.24 -8.35 -18.26
CA LEU A 192 17.58 -8.09 -19.66
C LEU A 192 17.28 -9.30 -20.56
N GLN A 193 17.37 -10.50 -19.99
CA GLN A 193 17.14 -11.78 -20.68
C GLN A 193 15.72 -12.32 -20.45
N TRP A 194 14.95 -11.71 -19.54
CA TRP A 194 13.53 -12.03 -19.39
C TRP A 194 12.74 -11.45 -20.56
N THR A 195 12.66 -12.21 -21.65
CA THR A 195 11.95 -11.85 -22.88
C THR A 195 10.69 -12.69 -23.11
N ASP A 196 10.37 -13.60 -22.19
CA ASP A 196 9.17 -14.44 -22.21
C ASP A 196 7.90 -13.55 -22.26
N LYS A 197 6.81 -14.10 -22.77
CA LYS A 197 5.47 -13.50 -22.72
C LYS A 197 4.82 -13.67 -21.36
N GLU A 198 5.23 -14.68 -20.58
CA GLU A 198 4.75 -14.88 -19.23
C GLU A 198 5.27 -13.81 -18.26
N ASN A 199 4.45 -13.50 -17.26
CA ASN A 199 4.79 -12.56 -16.21
C ASN A 199 5.89 -13.15 -15.31
N PRO A 200 6.93 -12.39 -14.93
CA PRO A 200 7.83 -12.82 -13.87
C PRO A 200 7.07 -13.09 -12.57
N PRO A 201 7.53 -14.04 -11.74
CA PRO A 201 6.86 -14.33 -10.48
C PRO A 201 6.95 -13.16 -9.50
N TYR A 202 6.06 -13.13 -8.52
CA TYR A 202 5.99 -12.10 -7.49
C TYR A 202 7.35 -11.80 -6.84
N SER A 203 8.07 -12.85 -6.45
CA SER A 203 9.39 -12.75 -5.81
C SER A 203 10.43 -12.06 -6.71
N TYR A 204 10.31 -12.22 -8.03
CA TYR A 204 11.19 -11.58 -9.01
C TYR A 204 10.98 -10.06 -9.03
N TYR A 205 9.73 -9.62 -9.13
CA TYR A 205 9.37 -8.20 -9.03
C TYR A 205 9.91 -7.60 -7.74
N LEU A 206 9.63 -8.26 -6.61
CA LEU A 206 9.99 -7.73 -5.30
C LEU A 206 11.50 -7.64 -5.11
N TYR A 207 12.26 -8.63 -5.55
CA TYR A 207 13.72 -8.62 -5.50
C TYR A 207 14.32 -7.46 -6.30
N TYR A 208 13.94 -7.29 -7.57
CA TYR A 208 14.51 -6.22 -8.39
C TYR A 208 14.02 -4.83 -7.97
N MET A 209 12.79 -4.70 -7.46
CA MET A 209 12.35 -3.45 -6.83
C MET A 209 13.19 -3.14 -5.59
N TYR A 210 13.35 -4.10 -4.67
CA TYR A 210 14.17 -3.96 -3.48
C TYR A 210 15.61 -3.56 -3.82
N ALA A 211 16.26 -4.30 -4.72
CA ALA A 211 17.66 -4.06 -5.09
C ALA A 211 17.86 -2.63 -5.65
N ASN A 212 16.97 -2.18 -6.55
CA ASN A 212 17.03 -0.83 -7.09
C ASN A 212 16.76 0.24 -6.01
N ILE A 213 15.74 0.04 -5.16
CA ILE A 213 15.41 0.95 -4.06
C ILE A 213 16.60 1.06 -3.10
N CYS A 214 17.27 -0.04 -2.76
CA CYS A 214 18.44 -0.05 -1.89
C CYS A 214 19.55 0.83 -2.45
N VAL A 215 19.95 0.62 -3.71
CA VAL A 215 21.02 1.42 -4.35
C VAL A 215 20.60 2.89 -4.46
N LEU A 216 19.37 3.15 -4.90
CA LEU A 216 18.81 4.50 -4.99
C LEU A 216 18.81 5.20 -3.64
N ASN A 217 18.41 4.52 -2.56
CA ASN A 217 18.36 5.08 -1.22
C ASN A 217 19.75 5.44 -0.69
N HIS A 218 20.76 4.60 -0.93
CA HIS A 218 22.15 4.95 -0.58
C HIS A 218 22.59 6.23 -1.28
N PHE A 219 22.24 6.38 -2.57
CA PHE A 219 22.56 7.57 -3.33
C PHE A 219 21.76 8.80 -2.85
N ARG A 220 20.46 8.67 -2.62
CA ARG A 220 19.62 9.76 -2.10
C ARG A 220 20.08 10.21 -0.72
N LYS A 221 20.41 9.28 0.16
CA LYS A 221 20.93 9.56 1.51
C LYS A 221 22.28 10.29 1.45
N SER A 222 23.20 9.90 0.58
CA SER A 222 24.49 10.61 0.42
C SER A 222 24.31 12.05 -0.12
N ARG A 223 23.17 12.34 -0.75
CA ARG A 223 22.76 13.67 -1.22
C ARG A 223 21.89 14.43 -0.20
N GLY A 224 21.60 13.85 0.96
CA GLY A 224 20.72 14.45 1.98
C GLY A 224 19.25 14.51 1.58
N LEU A 225 18.82 13.68 0.62
CA LEU A 225 17.43 13.57 0.16
C LEU A 225 16.67 12.48 0.94
N ASN A 226 15.34 12.54 0.91
CA ASN A 226 14.48 11.51 1.50
C ASN A 226 14.67 10.16 0.79
N THR A 227 14.43 9.07 1.52
CA THR A 227 14.53 7.69 1.02
C THR A 227 13.14 7.06 0.93
N PHE A 228 13.07 5.89 0.30
CA PHE A 228 11.83 5.17 0.04
C PHE A 228 11.84 3.79 0.70
N VAL A 229 10.71 3.37 1.29
CA VAL A 229 10.53 2.00 1.79
C VAL A 229 9.79 1.14 0.78
N LEU A 230 9.94 -0.18 0.85
CA LEU A 230 9.14 -1.13 0.07
C LEU A 230 8.02 -1.68 0.95
N ARG A 231 6.77 -1.47 0.54
CA ARG A 231 5.55 -1.81 1.29
C ARG A 231 4.51 -2.46 0.37
N PRO A 232 4.72 -3.71 -0.07
CA PRO A 232 3.92 -4.33 -1.10
C PRO A 232 2.56 -4.84 -0.58
N HIS A 233 1.59 -4.96 -1.48
CA HIS A 233 0.49 -5.91 -1.32
C HIS A 233 1.07 -7.33 -1.33
N CYS A 234 0.77 -8.09 -0.27
CA CYS A 234 1.45 -9.36 -0.03
C CYS A 234 0.57 -10.33 0.76
N GLY A 235 0.33 -11.50 0.18
CA GLY A 235 -0.36 -12.59 0.82
C GLY A 235 -1.83 -12.30 1.09
N GLU A 236 -2.48 -11.46 0.28
CA GLU A 236 -3.94 -11.43 0.26
C GLU A 236 -4.49 -12.76 -0.29
N ALA A 237 -3.95 -13.17 -1.43
CA ALA A 237 -4.15 -14.45 -2.10
C ALA A 237 -2.81 -15.04 -2.53
N GLY A 238 -2.82 -16.00 -3.44
CA GLY A 238 -1.58 -16.48 -4.08
C GLY A 238 -0.72 -17.43 -3.26
N ALA A 239 0.53 -17.53 -3.68
CA ALA A 239 1.50 -18.49 -3.17
C ALA A 239 2.13 -18.01 -1.84
N ILE A 240 2.52 -18.95 -0.98
CA ILE A 240 3.14 -18.64 0.33
C ILE A 240 4.48 -17.90 0.14
N GLN A 241 5.15 -18.12 -0.99
CA GLN A 241 6.41 -17.47 -1.37
C GLN A 241 6.30 -15.95 -1.41
N HIS A 242 5.11 -15.39 -1.66
CA HIS A 242 4.89 -13.95 -1.60
C HIS A 242 5.25 -13.42 -0.21
N LEU A 243 4.75 -14.08 0.85
CA LEU A 243 4.99 -13.70 2.23
C LEU A 243 6.44 -13.89 2.67
N ILE A 244 7.15 -14.86 2.08
CA ILE A 244 8.58 -15.07 2.32
C ILE A 244 9.36 -13.89 1.73
N SER A 245 9.08 -13.50 0.49
CA SER A 245 9.68 -12.33 -0.15
C SER A 245 9.31 -11.03 0.59
N GLY A 246 8.06 -10.90 1.03
CA GLY A 246 7.59 -9.81 1.88
C GLY A 246 8.41 -9.68 3.16
N PHE A 247 8.62 -10.79 3.86
CA PHE A 247 9.40 -10.85 5.11
C PHE A 247 10.86 -10.42 4.91
N LEU A 248 11.48 -10.89 3.82
CA LEU A 248 12.91 -10.66 3.59
C LEU A 248 13.22 -9.25 3.07
N LEU A 249 12.31 -8.65 2.30
CA LEU A 249 12.62 -7.48 1.48
C LEU A 249 11.81 -6.22 1.83
N SER A 250 10.73 -6.35 2.59
CA SER A 250 9.78 -5.24 2.81
C SER A 250 9.90 -4.66 4.21
N GLU A 251 9.58 -3.37 4.34
CA GLU A 251 9.46 -2.68 5.64
C GLU A 251 8.19 -3.14 6.39
N ASN A 252 7.10 -3.28 5.65
CA ASN A 252 5.83 -3.84 6.10
C ASN A 252 5.01 -4.29 4.87
N ILE A 253 3.90 -4.99 5.10
CA ILE A 253 3.04 -5.52 4.02
C ILE A 253 1.59 -5.04 4.16
N SER A 254 0.86 -5.05 3.04
CA SER A 254 -0.60 -4.94 3.03
C SER A 254 -1.25 -6.33 2.93
N HIS A 255 -2.40 -6.53 3.59
CA HIS A 255 -3.22 -7.75 3.68
C HIS A 255 -2.69 -8.86 4.62
N GLY A 256 -1.70 -9.65 4.21
CA GLY A 256 -1.15 -10.74 5.05
C GLY A 256 -2.15 -11.85 5.44
N LEU A 257 -3.23 -12.05 4.67
CA LEU A 257 -4.27 -13.05 4.98
C LEU A 257 -3.73 -14.48 4.98
N GLN A 258 -2.81 -14.83 4.07
CA GLN A 258 -2.28 -16.18 3.94
C GLN A 258 -1.35 -16.58 5.11
N LEU A 259 -0.85 -15.63 5.94
CA LEU A 259 -0.02 -15.95 7.11
C LEU A 259 -0.74 -16.86 8.12
N ARG A 260 -2.08 -16.86 8.14
CA ARG A 260 -2.91 -17.77 8.96
C ARG A 260 -2.68 -19.25 8.65
N LYS A 261 -2.14 -19.56 7.47
CA LYS A 261 -1.88 -20.94 7.00
C LYS A 261 -0.43 -21.37 7.20
N VAL A 262 0.44 -20.48 7.68
CA VAL A 262 1.89 -20.70 7.72
C VAL A 262 2.43 -20.32 9.10
N PRO A 263 2.25 -21.18 10.12
CA PRO A 263 2.58 -20.85 11.51
C PRO A 263 4.02 -20.38 11.71
N VAL A 264 4.99 -21.02 11.05
CA VAL A 264 6.41 -20.66 11.13
C VAL A 264 6.63 -19.23 10.64
N LEU A 265 6.07 -18.89 9.48
CA LEU A 265 6.25 -17.56 8.91
C LEU A 265 5.51 -16.51 9.73
N GLN A 266 4.31 -16.82 10.22
CA GLN A 266 3.59 -15.93 11.13
C GLN A 266 4.40 -15.62 12.40
N TYR A 267 5.07 -16.63 12.96
CA TYR A 267 5.95 -16.46 14.10
C TYR A 267 7.17 -15.59 13.76
N LEU A 268 7.76 -15.74 12.57
CA LEU A 268 8.83 -14.84 12.11
C LEU A 268 8.37 -13.38 11.97
N TYR A 269 7.18 -13.13 11.43
CA TYR A 269 6.59 -11.79 11.37
C TYR A 269 6.37 -11.19 12.76
N TYR A 270 5.96 -12.02 13.73
CA TYR A 270 5.85 -11.62 15.14
C TYR A 270 7.22 -11.27 15.72
N LEU A 271 8.22 -12.14 15.62
CA LEU A 271 9.54 -11.92 16.23
C LEU A 271 10.24 -10.70 15.65
N ALA A 272 10.15 -10.51 14.32
CA ALA A 272 10.73 -9.38 13.63
C ALA A 272 9.85 -8.11 13.69
N GLN A 273 8.65 -8.21 14.28
CA GLN A 273 7.66 -7.12 14.36
C GLN A 273 7.36 -6.44 13.01
N VAL A 274 7.36 -7.22 11.93
CA VAL A 274 7.04 -6.75 10.57
C VAL A 274 5.58 -6.30 10.53
N GLY A 275 5.34 -5.07 10.10
CA GLY A 275 4.01 -4.48 10.07
C GLY A 275 3.07 -5.14 9.06
N ILE A 276 1.78 -5.26 9.39
CA ILE A 276 0.74 -5.79 8.50
C ILE A 276 -0.47 -4.84 8.50
N ALA A 277 -0.68 -4.12 7.39
CA ALA A 277 -1.84 -3.26 7.20
C ALA A 277 -2.98 -4.08 6.60
N MET A 278 -4.03 -4.32 7.38
CA MET A 278 -5.13 -5.20 7.01
C MET A 278 -6.39 -4.40 6.69
N SER A 279 -7.14 -4.81 5.67
CA SER A 279 -8.40 -4.17 5.27
C SER A 279 -9.57 -5.16 5.34
N PRO A 280 -10.09 -5.49 6.55
CA PRO A 280 -11.13 -6.50 6.73
C PRO A 280 -12.40 -6.32 5.88
N LEU A 281 -12.88 -5.09 5.65
CA LEU A 281 -14.06 -4.86 4.79
C LEU A 281 -13.79 -5.20 3.33
N SER A 282 -12.64 -4.79 2.79
CA SER A 282 -12.18 -5.20 1.44
C SER A 282 -12.05 -6.72 1.35
N ASN A 283 -11.33 -7.33 2.31
CA ASN A 283 -11.11 -8.77 2.32
C ASN A 283 -12.43 -9.55 2.38
N ASN A 284 -13.44 -9.05 3.11
CA ASN A 284 -14.78 -9.61 3.16
C ASN A 284 -15.50 -9.60 1.81
N SER A 285 -15.32 -8.55 1.02
CA SER A 285 -15.94 -8.41 -0.29
C SER A 285 -15.25 -9.24 -1.38
N LEU A 286 -13.96 -9.56 -1.21
CA LEU A 286 -13.15 -10.17 -2.26
C LEU A 286 -12.70 -11.62 -2.00
N PHE A 287 -12.34 -11.98 -0.76
CA PHE A 287 -11.60 -13.23 -0.53
C PHE A 287 -12.05 -14.05 0.66
N LEU A 288 -12.57 -13.42 1.71
CA LEU A 288 -12.72 -14.08 3.01
C LEU A 288 -13.80 -13.42 3.87
N ASN A 289 -14.88 -14.15 4.17
CA ASN A 289 -15.92 -13.71 5.10
C ASN A 289 -15.37 -13.02 6.35
N TYR A 290 -15.98 -11.90 6.76
CA TYR A 290 -15.47 -11.00 7.79
C TYR A 290 -15.09 -11.71 9.11
N HIS A 291 -15.96 -12.59 9.61
CA HIS A 291 -15.71 -13.36 10.85
C HIS A 291 -14.52 -14.32 10.78
N ARG A 292 -14.05 -14.64 9.58
CA ARG A 292 -12.88 -15.50 9.37
C ARG A 292 -11.60 -14.70 9.21
N ASN A 293 -11.65 -13.37 9.19
CA ASN A 293 -10.47 -12.51 9.07
C ASN A 293 -9.50 -12.78 10.23
N PRO A 294 -8.18 -12.97 9.98
CA PRO A 294 -7.23 -13.34 11.02
C PRO A 294 -6.76 -12.18 11.91
N LEU A 295 -7.24 -10.94 11.68
CA LEU A 295 -6.86 -9.77 12.48
C LEU A 295 -6.95 -10.00 14.01
N PRO A 296 -8.03 -10.58 14.58
CA PRO A 296 -8.11 -10.79 16.03
C PRO A 296 -7.05 -11.79 16.54
N GLU A 297 -6.74 -12.80 15.73
CA GLU A 297 -5.73 -13.82 16.06
C GLU A 297 -4.32 -13.20 15.99
N TYR A 298 -4.04 -12.40 14.96
CA TYR A 298 -2.76 -11.71 14.83
C TYR A 298 -2.55 -10.70 15.96
N LEU A 299 -3.58 -9.89 16.26
CA LEU A 299 -3.51 -8.93 17.36
C LEU A 299 -3.35 -9.63 18.71
N SER A 300 -4.08 -10.71 18.98
CA SER A 300 -3.93 -11.44 20.25
C SER A 300 -2.54 -12.04 20.42
N ARG A 301 -1.93 -12.56 19.34
CA ARG A 301 -0.55 -13.04 19.29
C ARG A 301 0.52 -11.95 19.35
N GLY A 302 0.15 -10.67 19.25
CA GLY A 302 1.09 -9.55 19.32
C GLY A 302 1.85 -9.26 18.03
N LEU A 303 1.32 -9.69 16.89
CA LEU A 303 1.82 -9.22 15.60
C LEU A 303 1.54 -7.71 15.47
N ASN A 304 2.45 -7.01 14.80
CA ASN A 304 2.35 -5.59 14.51
C ASN A 304 1.31 -5.34 13.40
N VAL A 305 0.03 -5.36 13.76
CA VAL A 305 -1.09 -5.19 12.83
C VAL A 305 -1.74 -3.81 12.97
N SER A 306 -2.29 -3.32 11.87
CA SER A 306 -3.12 -2.11 11.81
C SER A 306 -4.31 -2.30 10.87
N LEU A 307 -5.34 -1.46 11.01
CA LEU A 307 -6.47 -1.39 10.08
C LEU A 307 -6.22 -0.35 8.97
N SER A 308 -6.64 -0.69 7.75
CA SER A 308 -6.63 0.16 6.56
C SER A 308 -7.93 0.01 5.75
N THR A 309 -8.18 0.93 4.82
CA THR A 309 -9.45 1.01 4.07
C THR A 309 -9.40 0.38 2.68
N ASP A 310 -8.21 0.14 2.12
CA ASP A 310 -8.05 -0.30 0.72
C ASP A 310 -8.67 0.70 -0.28
N ASP A 311 -9.82 0.38 -0.89
CA ASP A 311 -10.60 1.25 -1.78
C ASP A 311 -11.90 1.78 -1.12
N PRO A 312 -11.86 2.92 -0.39
CA PRO A 312 -13.03 3.53 0.23
C PRO A 312 -14.26 3.67 -0.68
N LEU A 313 -14.03 4.04 -1.95
CA LEU A 313 -15.10 4.22 -2.93
C LEU A 313 -15.91 2.93 -3.14
N GLN A 314 -15.27 1.76 -3.04
CA GLN A 314 -15.90 0.49 -3.34
C GLN A 314 -16.48 -0.19 -2.11
N PHE A 315 -15.83 -0.05 -0.94
CA PHE A 315 -16.08 -0.89 0.23
C PHE A 315 -16.76 -0.19 1.41
N HIS A 316 -16.81 1.14 1.41
CA HIS A 316 -17.28 1.93 2.55
C HIS A 316 -18.51 2.74 2.17
N PHE A 317 -19.43 2.92 3.12
CA PHE A 317 -20.70 3.64 2.90
C PHE A 317 -20.78 4.96 3.64
N THR A 318 -19.87 5.22 4.57
CA THR A 318 -19.85 6.44 5.37
C THR A 318 -18.89 7.49 4.79
N LYS A 319 -19.06 8.74 5.24
CA LYS A 319 -18.13 9.83 4.90
C LYS A 319 -16.73 9.64 5.50
N GLU A 320 -16.60 8.84 6.54
CA GLU A 320 -15.36 8.60 7.27
C GLU A 320 -14.95 7.12 7.16
N PRO A 321 -14.43 6.68 5.99
CA PRO A 321 -14.23 5.26 5.70
C PRO A 321 -13.31 4.57 6.72
N LEU A 322 -12.28 5.26 7.20
CA LEU A 322 -11.39 4.71 8.22
C LEU A 322 -12.12 4.52 9.56
N ILE A 323 -13.02 5.42 9.96
CA ILE A 323 -13.79 5.27 11.21
C ILE A 323 -14.79 4.12 11.05
N GLU A 324 -15.40 3.96 9.88
CA GLU A 324 -16.25 2.80 9.58
C GLU A 324 -15.50 1.48 9.71
N GLU A 325 -14.28 1.38 9.15
CA GLU A 325 -13.43 0.18 9.29
C GLU A 325 -13.17 -0.16 10.77
N TYR A 326 -12.76 0.84 11.56
CA TYR A 326 -12.52 0.68 13.00
C TYR A 326 -13.81 0.34 13.75
N SER A 327 -14.92 1.01 13.44
CA SER A 327 -16.21 0.82 14.13
C SER A 327 -16.77 -0.58 13.90
N ILE A 328 -16.74 -1.07 12.66
CA ILE A 328 -17.20 -2.43 12.33
C ILE A 328 -16.28 -3.46 12.96
N ALA A 329 -14.95 -3.26 12.90
CA ALA A 329 -14.00 -4.16 13.55
C ALA A 329 -14.25 -4.26 15.06
N ALA A 330 -14.44 -3.14 15.75
CA ALA A 330 -14.76 -3.14 17.19
C ALA A 330 -16.05 -3.91 17.49
N GLN A 331 -17.12 -3.67 16.74
CA GLN A 331 -18.42 -4.28 17.02
C GLN A 331 -18.48 -5.76 16.66
N VAL A 332 -17.88 -6.16 15.55
CA VAL A 332 -17.96 -7.53 15.03
C VAL A 332 -16.88 -8.42 15.63
N LEU A 333 -15.66 -7.92 15.78
CA LEU A 333 -14.51 -8.66 16.33
C LEU A 333 -14.34 -8.49 17.84
N LYS A 334 -15.21 -7.70 18.48
CA LYS A 334 -15.25 -7.47 19.94
C LYS A 334 -13.95 -6.85 20.50
N LEU A 335 -13.37 -5.92 19.74
CA LEU A 335 -12.16 -5.22 20.16
C LEU A 335 -12.48 -4.17 21.22
N SER A 336 -11.69 -4.14 22.29
CA SER A 336 -11.79 -3.13 23.35
C SER A 336 -11.18 -1.80 22.91
N SER A 337 -11.44 -0.71 23.65
CA SER A 337 -10.79 0.59 23.39
C SER A 337 -9.26 0.49 23.42
N CYS A 338 -8.70 -0.35 24.29
CA CYS A 338 -7.26 -0.60 24.37
C CYS A 338 -6.73 -1.23 23.07
N ASP A 339 -7.45 -2.22 22.52
CA ASP A 339 -7.11 -2.89 21.26
C ASP A 339 -7.17 -1.91 20.09
N MET A 340 -8.20 -1.06 20.06
CA MET A 340 -8.36 -0.04 19.03
C MET A 340 -7.24 1.00 19.08
N CYS A 341 -6.87 1.47 20.27
CA CYS A 341 -5.74 2.38 20.45
C CYS A 341 -4.40 1.73 20.07
N GLU A 342 -4.21 0.43 20.35
CA GLU A 342 -3.01 -0.32 19.93
C GLU A 342 -2.93 -0.40 18.40
N LEU A 343 -4.02 -0.74 17.71
CA LEU A 343 -4.09 -0.76 16.24
C LEU A 343 -3.80 0.63 15.64
N SER A 344 -4.36 1.70 16.21
CA SER A 344 -4.09 3.07 15.76
C SER A 344 -2.64 3.50 16.04
N ARG A 345 -2.05 3.11 17.17
CA ARG A 345 -0.64 3.38 17.47
C ARG A 345 0.27 2.68 16.45
N ASN A 346 -0.03 1.42 16.13
CA ASN A 346 0.74 0.64 15.16
C ASN A 346 0.66 1.24 13.76
N SER A 347 -0.51 1.75 13.33
CA SER A 347 -0.64 2.40 12.02
C SER A 347 0.29 3.61 11.89
N VAL A 348 0.43 4.43 12.95
CA VAL A 348 1.34 5.57 12.98
C VAL A 348 2.81 5.11 12.93
N LEU A 349 3.16 4.05 13.66
CA LEU A 349 4.51 3.48 13.64
C LEU A 349 4.89 3.00 12.23
N MET A 350 3.98 2.29 11.56
CA MET A 350 4.16 1.73 10.21
C MET A 350 4.12 2.78 9.08
N SER A 351 3.57 3.96 9.36
CA SER A 351 3.38 5.00 8.36
C SER A 351 4.70 5.58 7.82
N GLY A 352 4.66 6.15 6.62
CA GLY A 352 5.79 6.85 6.00
C GLY A 352 6.01 8.29 6.47
N PHE A 353 5.26 8.77 7.47
CA PHE A 353 5.37 10.17 7.91
C PHE A 353 6.72 10.47 8.59
N PRO A 354 7.22 11.72 8.50
CA PRO A 354 8.51 12.09 9.08
C PRO A 354 8.60 11.87 10.60
N ASP A 355 9.80 11.61 11.12
CA ASP A 355 10.04 11.40 12.56
C ASP A 355 9.48 12.55 13.43
N LYS A 356 9.69 13.81 13.04
CA LYS A 356 9.12 14.96 13.76
C LYS A 356 7.59 14.87 13.92
N TRP A 357 6.93 14.40 12.87
CA TRP A 357 5.48 14.20 12.86
C TRP A 357 5.09 13.02 13.76
N LYS A 358 5.83 11.90 13.71
CA LYS A 358 5.62 10.75 14.60
C LYS A 358 5.83 11.10 16.07
N ARG A 359 6.86 11.89 16.43
CA ARG A 359 7.08 12.37 17.81
C ARG A 359 5.94 13.22 18.32
N TYR A 360 5.32 14.00 17.45
CA TYR A 360 4.14 14.77 17.82
C TYR A 360 2.96 13.86 18.14
N TRP A 361 2.71 12.80 17.37
CA TRP A 361 1.56 11.93 17.61
C TRP A 361 1.78 10.83 18.65
N LEU A 362 2.98 10.29 18.77
CA LEU A 362 3.29 9.16 19.66
C LEU A 362 4.07 9.54 20.91
N GLY A 363 4.67 10.74 20.93
CA GLY A 363 5.53 11.21 22.01
C GLY A 363 7.01 11.24 21.62
N PRO A 364 7.84 12.01 22.35
CA PRO A 364 9.23 12.27 21.99
C PRO A 364 10.13 11.03 22.04
N ASN A 365 9.72 10.01 22.81
CA ASN A 365 10.49 8.79 23.02
C ASN A 365 9.96 7.60 22.20
N TYR A 366 9.06 7.80 21.23
CA TYR A 366 8.35 6.70 20.56
C TYR A 366 9.25 5.63 19.92
N SER A 367 10.51 5.96 19.62
CA SER A 367 11.50 5.06 19.05
C SER A 367 12.18 4.14 20.08
N LYS A 368 11.94 4.34 21.38
CA LYS A 368 12.42 3.45 22.43
C LYS A 368 11.55 2.20 22.50
N GLU A 369 12.15 1.12 22.96
CA GLU A 369 11.42 -0.13 23.16
C GLU A 369 10.63 -0.14 24.48
N GLY A 370 9.62 -1.01 24.53
CA GLY A 370 8.77 -1.23 25.71
C GLY A 370 8.05 0.03 26.18
N VAL A 371 7.75 0.08 27.48
CA VAL A 371 6.99 1.16 28.12
C VAL A 371 7.68 2.52 27.94
N ALA A 372 9.01 2.56 27.87
CA ALA A 372 9.77 3.80 27.68
C ALA A 372 9.47 4.50 26.33
N GLY A 373 8.96 3.76 25.35
CA GLY A 373 8.52 4.27 24.05
C GLY A 373 7.03 4.57 23.96
N ASN A 374 6.29 4.51 25.07
CA ASN A 374 4.88 4.82 25.10
C ASN A 374 4.62 6.11 25.88
N ASP A 375 3.91 7.05 25.27
CA ASP A 375 3.31 8.20 25.95
C ASP A 375 1.80 7.98 25.98
N ILE A 376 1.30 7.44 27.09
CA ILE A 376 -0.13 7.11 27.26
C ILE A 376 -1.05 8.32 27.04
N HIS A 377 -0.58 9.55 27.31
CA HIS A 377 -1.37 10.76 27.09
C HIS A 377 -1.57 11.09 25.61
N ARG A 378 -0.79 10.45 24.73
CA ARG A 378 -0.90 10.61 23.27
C ARG A 378 -1.45 9.37 22.59
N THR A 379 -0.98 8.19 22.98
CA THR A 379 -1.36 6.92 22.35
C THR A 379 -2.65 6.35 22.92
N ASN A 380 -2.98 6.71 24.17
CA ASN A 380 -4.06 6.11 24.96
C ASN A 380 -3.94 4.57 25.08
N VAL A 381 -2.75 4.00 24.84
CA VAL A 381 -2.44 2.59 25.07
C VAL A 381 -1.89 2.47 26.49
N PRO A 382 -2.52 1.69 27.38
CA PRO A 382 -2.04 1.49 28.75
C PRO A 382 -0.62 0.93 28.79
N ASP A 383 0.23 1.45 29.69
CA ASP A 383 1.61 0.97 29.84
C ASP A 383 1.67 -0.53 30.16
N ILE A 384 0.69 -1.07 30.90
CA ILE A 384 0.61 -2.51 31.17
C ILE A 384 0.41 -3.34 29.89
N ARG A 385 -0.33 -2.83 28.89
CA ARG A 385 -0.47 -3.49 27.58
C ARG A 385 0.87 -3.50 26.87
N VAL A 386 1.59 -2.38 26.86
CA VAL A 386 2.90 -2.27 26.21
C VAL A 386 3.95 -3.13 26.91
N SER A 387 3.96 -3.14 28.25
CA SER A 387 4.86 -3.98 29.06
C SER A 387 4.66 -5.45 28.73
N TYR A 388 3.41 -5.92 28.73
CA TYR A 388 3.08 -7.30 28.38
C TYR A 388 3.57 -7.67 26.97
N ARG A 389 3.29 -6.84 25.95
CA ARG A 389 3.76 -7.08 24.58
C ARG A 389 5.29 -7.20 24.51
N TYR A 390 5.99 -6.28 25.18
CA TYR A 390 7.44 -6.23 25.16
C TYR A 390 8.06 -7.41 25.90
N GLU A 391 7.59 -7.72 27.11
CA GLU A 391 8.07 -8.83 27.93
C GLU A 391 7.89 -10.16 27.21
N THR A 392 6.71 -10.42 26.64
CA THR A 392 6.43 -11.63 25.86
C THR A 392 7.32 -11.72 24.61
N LEU A 393 7.54 -10.62 23.89
CA LEU A 393 8.44 -10.61 22.73
C LEU A 393 9.88 -10.93 23.12
N VAL A 394 10.38 -10.32 24.20
CA VAL A 394 11.74 -10.56 24.71
C VAL A 394 11.89 -12.00 25.21
N GLU A 395 10.88 -12.57 25.85
CA GLU A 395 10.88 -13.97 26.31
C GLU A 395 10.94 -14.95 25.12
N GLU A 396 10.16 -14.71 24.08
CA GLU A 396 10.15 -15.52 22.86
C GLU A 396 11.49 -15.45 22.12
N LEU A 397 12.06 -14.24 21.95
CA LEU A 397 13.39 -14.05 21.37
C LEU A 397 14.48 -14.72 22.20
N SER A 398 14.38 -14.63 23.53
CA SER A 398 15.31 -15.30 24.45
C SER A 398 15.23 -16.82 24.28
N THR A 399 14.03 -17.39 24.21
CA THR A 399 13.81 -18.84 24.07
C THR A 399 14.50 -19.41 22.82
N ILE A 400 14.39 -18.72 21.68
CA ILE A 400 15.05 -19.13 20.43
C ILE A 400 16.57 -18.98 20.55
N SER A 401 17.04 -17.88 21.15
CA SER A 401 18.47 -17.60 21.32
C SER A 401 19.14 -18.61 22.26
N TYR A 402 18.52 -18.95 23.39
CA TYR A 402 19.02 -19.97 24.32
C TYR A 402 19.03 -21.38 23.70
N SER A 403 18.02 -21.70 22.89
CA SER A 403 17.99 -22.98 22.17
C SER A 403 19.14 -23.13 21.17
N SER A 404 19.64 -22.02 20.61
CA SER A 404 20.81 -22.01 19.72
C SER A 404 22.15 -22.21 20.43
N LEU A 405 22.24 -21.86 21.72
CA LEU A 405 23.43 -22.04 22.56
C LEU A 405 23.56 -23.46 23.14
N LEU A 406 22.49 -24.27 23.07
CA LEU A 406 22.43 -25.63 23.61
C LEU A 406 22.54 -26.72 22.53
N GLN A 407 22.75 -26.36 21.26
CA GLN A 407 23.12 -27.32 20.22
C GLN A 407 24.65 -27.49 20.19
N PRO A 408 25.18 -28.72 20.34
CA PRO A 408 26.62 -29.00 20.41
C PRO A 408 27.38 -28.79 19.10
#